data_AF-A0A0K3A5F8-F1
#
_entry.id   AF-A0A0K3A5F8-F1
#
_cell.length_a   1.000
_cell.length_b   1.000
_cell.length_c   1.000
_cell.angle_alpha   90.00
_cell.angle_beta   90.00
_cell.angle_gamma   90.00
#
_symmetry.space_group_name_H-M   'P 1'
#
loop_
_entity.id
_entity.type
_entity.pdbx_description
1 polymer ?
#
loop_
_entity_poly.entity_id
_entity_poly.type
_entity_poly.pdbx_seq_one_letter_code
_entity_poly.pdbx_strand_id
1 'polypeptide(L)'
;MVGRKTREALAQAKQAPLVSEATHADNAFFTDLRGRMPGATDAQVAHTLLAAKAEGINGPQQIQAVTVQDGVAFVAGTTPGFRARVDLEQAPTLQESTRQVDQHNQQREQGLQQQNLQQDPAQGRGGMAP
;
A
#
# COMPACT_ATOMS: atom_id res chain seq x y z
N MET A 1 -11.28 -34.58 -18.83
CA MET A 1 -10.36 -33.57 -19.37
C MET A 1 -10.73 -32.22 -18.79
N VAL A 2 -9.95 -31.68 -17.85
CA VAL A 2 -10.12 -30.30 -17.38
C VAL A 2 -9.59 -29.39 -18.49
N GLY A 3 -10.46 -28.57 -19.06
CA GLY A 3 -10.13 -27.69 -20.18
C GLY A 3 -9.11 -26.63 -19.77
N ARG A 4 -8.34 -26.13 -20.74
CA ARG A 4 -7.39 -25.01 -20.53
C ARG A 4 -8.05 -23.84 -19.79
N LYS A 5 -9.31 -23.55 -20.13
CA LYS A 5 -10.17 -22.55 -19.45
C LYS A 5 -10.31 -22.77 -17.94
N THR A 6 -10.35 -24.00 -17.44
CA THR A 6 -10.47 -24.29 -16.01
C THR A 6 -9.14 -24.07 -15.28
N ARG A 7 -8.00 -24.33 -15.93
CA ARG A 7 -6.68 -23.99 -15.37
C ARG A 7 -6.43 -22.48 -15.41
N GLU A 8 -6.91 -21.79 -16.44
CA GLU A 8 -6.86 -20.33 -16.53
C GLU A 8 -7.75 -19.66 -15.47
N ALA A 9 -8.93 -20.23 -15.18
CA ALA A 9 -9.78 -19.79 -14.07
C ALA A 9 -9.16 -20.08 -12.70
N LEU A 10 -8.51 -21.24 -12.52
CA LEU A 10 -7.76 -21.55 -11.29
C LEU A 10 -6.49 -20.70 -11.13
N ALA A 11 -5.82 -20.32 -12.22
CA ALA A 11 -4.66 -19.45 -12.22
C ALA A 11 -5.04 -17.98 -11.96
N GLN A 12 -6.22 -17.55 -12.40
CA GLN A 12 -6.82 -16.28 -11.98
C GLN A 12 -7.23 -16.32 -10.51
N ALA A 13 -7.82 -17.42 -10.03
CA ALA A 13 -8.17 -17.61 -8.62
C ALA A 13 -6.95 -17.77 -7.67
N LYS A 14 -5.73 -17.92 -8.21
CA LYS A 14 -4.48 -17.98 -7.44
C LYS A 14 -3.68 -16.67 -7.47
N GLN A 15 -4.09 -15.69 -8.26
CA GLN A 15 -3.47 -14.37 -8.19
C GLN A 15 -3.97 -13.70 -6.91
N ALA A 16 -3.05 -13.15 -6.12
CA ALA A 16 -3.42 -12.32 -4.98
C ALA A 16 -4.41 -11.25 -5.45
N PRO A 17 -5.43 -10.91 -4.64
CA PRO A 17 -6.44 -9.95 -5.06
C PRO A 17 -5.76 -8.64 -5.46
N LEU A 18 -6.24 -8.01 -6.53
CA LEU A 18 -5.76 -6.69 -6.93
C LEU A 18 -6.11 -5.66 -5.86
N VAL A 19 -5.33 -4.59 -5.77
CA VAL A 19 -5.58 -3.51 -4.81
C VAL A 19 -6.96 -2.84 -5.00
N SER A 20 -7.51 -2.92 -6.21
CA SER A 20 -8.85 -2.45 -6.56
C SER A 20 -9.98 -3.38 -6.10
N GLU A 21 -9.68 -4.62 -5.72
CA GLU A 21 -10.67 -5.60 -5.28
C GLU A 21 -10.93 -5.48 -3.77
N ALA A 22 -12.20 -5.56 -3.37
CA ALA A 22 -12.63 -5.37 -1.98
C ALA A 22 -12.00 -6.35 -0.97
N THR A 23 -11.47 -7.48 -1.44
CA THR A 23 -10.79 -8.49 -0.63
C THR A 23 -9.34 -8.15 -0.31
N HIS A 24 -8.76 -7.13 -0.95
CA HIS A 24 -7.39 -6.70 -0.70
C HIS A 24 -7.29 -5.80 0.54
N ALA A 25 -6.24 -5.96 1.34
CA ALA A 25 -6.06 -5.23 2.60
C ALA A 25 -6.03 -3.69 2.41
N ASP A 26 -5.42 -3.22 1.32
CA ASP A 26 -5.34 -1.80 0.97
C ASP A 26 -6.52 -1.27 0.13
N ASN A 27 -7.58 -2.05 -0.06
CA ASN A 27 -8.70 -1.62 -0.89
C ASN A 27 -9.40 -0.36 -0.37
N ALA A 28 -9.50 -0.19 0.95
CA ALA A 28 -10.07 1.00 1.55
C ALA A 28 -9.26 2.27 1.20
N PHE A 29 -7.92 2.15 1.19
CA PHE A 29 -7.03 3.25 0.79
C PHE A 29 -7.17 3.52 -0.71
N PHE A 30 -7.21 2.48 -1.54
CA PHE A 30 -7.40 2.62 -2.98
C PHE A 30 -8.72 3.31 -3.32
N THR A 31 -9.81 2.91 -2.68
CA THR A 31 -11.15 3.46 -2.91
C THR A 31 -11.23 4.93 -2.51
N ASP A 32 -10.60 5.31 -1.39
CA ASP A 32 -10.51 6.71 -0.97
C ASP A 32 -9.71 7.56 -1.96
N LEU A 33 -8.54 7.08 -2.41
CA LEU A 33 -7.74 7.77 -3.44
C LEU A 33 -8.51 7.90 -4.76
N ARG A 34 -9.21 6.86 -5.20
CA ARG A 34 -10.06 6.91 -6.41
C ARG A 34 -11.13 7.98 -6.29
N GLY A 35 -11.75 8.14 -5.12
CA GLY A 35 -12.72 9.20 -4.85
C GLY A 35 -12.12 10.61 -4.88
N ARG A 36 -10.84 10.77 -4.48
CA ARG A 36 -10.12 12.05 -4.48
C ARG A 36 -9.47 12.39 -5.83
N MET A 37 -9.35 11.43 -6.73
CA MET A 37 -8.72 11.59 -8.06
C MET A 37 -9.73 11.28 -9.18
N PRO A 38 -10.79 12.09 -9.33
CA PRO A 38 -11.79 11.86 -10.38
C PRO A 38 -11.13 11.93 -11.77
N GLY A 39 -11.39 10.93 -12.60
CA GLY A 39 -10.83 10.82 -13.95
C GLY A 39 -9.51 10.05 -14.04
N ALA A 40 -8.88 9.71 -12.91
CA ALA A 40 -7.73 8.81 -12.90
C ALA A 40 -8.17 7.36 -13.17
N THR A 41 -7.34 6.62 -13.89
CA THR A 41 -7.51 5.18 -14.10
C THR A 41 -7.12 4.39 -12.85
N ASP A 42 -7.56 3.14 -12.77
CA ASP A 42 -7.21 2.27 -11.63
C ASP A 42 -5.71 2.04 -11.49
N ALA A 43 -4.99 1.97 -12.61
CA ALA A 43 -3.54 1.88 -12.61
C ALA A 43 -2.89 3.12 -11.98
N GLN A 44 -3.38 4.31 -12.32
CA GLN A 44 -2.90 5.59 -11.77
C GLN A 44 -3.21 5.73 -10.28
N VAL A 45 -4.40 5.31 -9.85
CA VAL A 45 -4.77 5.30 -8.42
C VAL A 45 -3.90 4.30 -7.65
N ALA A 46 -3.67 3.10 -8.18
CA ALA A 46 -2.80 2.10 -7.55
C ALA A 46 -1.34 2.56 -7.48
N HIS A 47 -0.84 3.22 -8.51
CA HIS A 47 0.49 3.82 -8.51
C HIS A 47 0.61 4.93 -7.46
N THR A 48 -0.44 5.76 -7.34
CA THR A 48 -0.50 6.81 -6.32
C THR A 48 -0.52 6.24 -4.91
N LEU A 49 -1.26 5.16 -4.69
CA LEU A 49 -1.29 4.43 -3.42
C LEU A 49 0.10 3.90 -3.05
N LEU A 50 0.80 3.27 -4.00
CA LEU A 50 2.16 2.78 -3.77
C LEU A 50 3.11 3.91 -3.32
N ALA A 51 3.10 5.03 -4.03
CA ALA A 51 3.97 6.17 -3.72
C ALA A 51 3.62 6.81 -2.37
N ALA A 52 2.32 6.92 -2.04
CA ALA A 52 1.89 7.41 -0.74
C ALA A 52 2.43 6.53 0.40
N LYS A 53 2.38 5.20 0.24
CA LYS A 53 2.92 4.24 1.22
C LYS A 53 4.43 4.34 1.37
N ALA A 54 5.16 4.50 0.28
CA ALA A 54 6.61 4.69 0.30
C ALA A 54 7.03 5.94 1.10
N GLU A 55 6.21 7.00 1.05
CA GLU A 55 6.40 8.24 1.81
C GLU A 55 5.84 8.17 3.26
N GLY A 56 5.41 6.99 3.69
CA GLY A 56 4.91 6.77 5.05
C GLY A 56 3.43 7.12 5.25
N ILE A 57 2.66 7.40 4.18
CA ILE A 57 1.21 7.58 4.23
C ILE A 57 0.55 6.21 4.01
N ASN A 58 0.12 5.57 5.09
CA ASN A 58 -0.19 4.13 5.05
C ASN A 58 -1.67 3.78 5.03
N GLY A 59 -2.54 4.78 5.02
CA GLY A 59 -3.96 4.57 5.02
C GLY A 59 -4.73 5.85 4.70
N PRO A 60 -6.04 5.73 4.42
CA PRO A 60 -6.86 6.85 3.97
C PRO A 60 -6.96 7.98 4.99
N GLN A 61 -6.95 7.64 6.28
CA GLN A 61 -6.97 8.61 7.38
C GLN A 61 -5.69 9.45 7.49
N GLN A 62 -4.59 8.99 6.87
CA GLN A 62 -3.32 9.71 6.85
C GLN A 62 -3.20 10.64 5.64
N ILE A 63 -4.21 10.72 4.78
CA ILE A 63 -4.23 11.64 3.65
C ILE A 63 -4.89 12.95 4.05
N GLN A 64 -4.12 14.02 4.07
CA GLN A 64 -4.64 15.38 4.27
C GLN A 64 -5.29 15.92 3.00
N ALA A 65 -4.61 15.82 1.85
CA ALA A 65 -5.10 16.32 0.58
C ALA A 65 -4.52 15.51 -0.59
N VAL A 66 -5.27 15.46 -1.68
CA VAL A 66 -4.78 14.95 -2.97
C VAL A 66 -5.09 16.00 -4.02
N THR A 67 -4.12 16.30 -4.88
CA THR A 67 -4.32 17.24 -5.97
C THR A 67 -3.65 16.69 -7.22
N VAL A 68 -4.38 16.69 -8.33
CA VAL A 68 -3.87 16.28 -9.63
C VAL A 68 -3.69 17.53 -10.47
N GLN A 69 -2.45 17.80 -10.90
CA GLN A 69 -2.12 18.95 -11.76
C GLN A 69 -1.11 18.50 -12.82
N ASP A 70 -1.36 18.85 -14.08
CA ASP A 70 -0.46 18.58 -15.21
C ASP A 70 0.01 17.12 -15.30
N GLY A 71 -0.90 16.16 -15.10
CA GLY A 71 -0.57 14.73 -15.15
C GLY A 71 0.19 14.22 -13.93
N VAL A 72 0.37 15.02 -12.88
CA VAL A 72 1.06 14.64 -11.64
C VAL A 72 0.08 14.66 -10.47
N ALA A 73 0.02 13.57 -9.69
CA ALA A 73 -0.67 13.54 -8.42
C ALA A 73 0.27 13.93 -7.27
N PHE A 74 -0.18 14.87 -6.46
CA PHE A 74 0.43 15.28 -5.21
C PHE A 74 -0.45 14.80 -4.06
N VAL A 75 0.13 13.97 -3.19
CA VAL A 75 -0.54 13.46 -1.99
C VAL A 75 0.13 14.08 -0.79
N ALA A 76 -0.61 14.87 -0.01
CA ALA A 76 -0.14 15.41 1.26
C ALA A 76 -0.61 14.50 2.40
N GLY A 77 0.31 14.08 3.25
CA GLY A 77 0.01 13.34 4.47
C GLY A 77 -0.47 14.26 5.59
N THR A 78 -1.17 13.69 6.59
CA THR A 78 -1.54 14.42 7.81
C THR A 78 -0.33 14.64 8.74
N THR A 79 0.68 13.78 8.65
CA THR A 79 1.96 13.96 9.33
C THR A 79 2.81 14.98 8.57
N PRO A 80 3.26 16.08 9.21
CA PRO A 80 4.11 17.08 8.58
C PRO A 80 5.36 16.46 7.94
N GLY A 81 5.59 16.77 6.66
CA GLY A 81 6.72 16.26 5.90
C GLY A 81 6.42 15.03 5.04
N PHE A 82 5.31 14.31 5.27
CA PHE A 82 4.91 13.19 4.41
C PHE A 82 4.22 13.72 3.16
N ARG A 83 4.83 13.49 1.99
CA ARG A 83 4.29 13.95 0.71
C ARG A 83 4.74 13.05 -0.43
N ALA A 84 3.80 12.52 -1.20
CA ALA A 84 4.11 11.81 -2.43
C ALA A 84 3.86 12.68 -3.65
N ARG A 85 4.79 12.60 -4.61
CA ARG A 85 4.62 13.15 -5.96
C ARG A 85 4.68 11.99 -6.94
N VAL A 86 3.68 11.89 -7.81
CA VAL A 86 3.46 10.72 -8.65
C VAL A 86 3.17 11.17 -10.06
N ASP A 87 4.00 10.74 -11.01
CA ASP A 87 3.71 10.95 -12.42
C ASP A 87 2.66 9.94 -12.87
N LEU A 88 1.50 10.43 -13.32
CA LEU A 88 0.38 9.57 -13.70
C LEU A 88 0.48 9.06 -15.14
N GLU A 89 1.36 9.64 -15.96
CA GLU A 89 1.60 9.17 -17.32
C GLU A 89 2.55 7.97 -17.33
N GLN A 90 3.44 7.88 -16.34
CA GLN A 90 4.35 6.74 -16.12
C GLN A 90 3.79 5.67 -15.19
N ALA A 91 2.47 5.65 -14.95
CA ALA A 91 1.85 4.67 -14.08
C ALA A 91 2.05 3.24 -14.64
N PRO A 92 2.65 2.30 -13.88
CA PRO A 92 2.75 0.90 -14.26
C PRO A 92 1.35 0.26 -14.26
N THR A 93 1.26 -0.99 -14.72
CA THR A 93 -0.05 -1.66 -14.75
C THR A 93 -0.61 -1.84 -13.33
N LEU A 94 -1.93 -1.97 -13.23
CA LEU A 94 -2.62 -2.23 -11.96
C LEU A 94 -2.08 -3.48 -11.25
N GLN A 95 -1.74 -4.53 -12.01
CA GLN A 95 -1.18 -5.76 -11.47
C GLN A 95 0.24 -5.55 -10.91
N GLU A 96 1.09 -4.81 -11.61
CA GLU A 96 2.43 -4.47 -11.14
C GLU A 96 2.40 -3.57 -9.90
N SER A 97 1.51 -2.57 -9.89
CA SER A 97 1.29 -1.73 -8.71
C SER A 97 0.81 -2.55 -7.52
N THR A 98 -0.14 -3.47 -7.72
CA THR A 98 -0.61 -4.39 -6.66
C THR A 98 0.56 -5.18 -6.07
N ARG A 99 1.36 -5.84 -6.92
CA ARG A 99 2.52 -6.62 -6.45
C ARG A 99 3.52 -5.78 -5.66
N GLN A 100 3.75 -4.53 -6.05
CA GLN A 100 4.64 -3.63 -5.31
C GLN A 100 4.05 -3.19 -3.96
N VAL A 101 2.73 -2.97 -3.90
CA VAL A 101 2.02 -2.67 -2.65
C VAL A 101 2.11 -3.84 -1.68
N ASP A 102 1.89 -5.07 -2.16
CA ASP A 102 2.07 -6.30 -1.37
C ASP A 102 3.50 -6.42 -0.82
N GLN A 103 4.50 -6.19 -1.66
CA GLN A 103 5.91 -6.23 -1.25
C GLN A 103 6.21 -5.18 -0.18
N HIS A 104 5.71 -3.96 -0.34
CA HIS A 104 5.88 -2.90 0.65
C HIS A 104 5.23 -3.28 1.99
N ASN A 105 4.04 -3.89 1.97
CA ASN A 105 3.37 -4.38 3.18
C ASN A 105 4.25 -5.40 3.92
N GLN A 106 4.71 -6.43 3.21
CA GLN A 106 5.52 -7.49 3.78
C GLN A 106 6.82 -6.97 4.40
N GLN A 107 7.51 -6.04 3.73
CA GLN A 107 8.74 -5.44 4.26
C GLN A 107 8.48 -4.67 5.56
N ARG A 108 7.37 -3.93 5.62
CA ARG A 108 7.00 -3.19 6.83
C ARG A 108 6.62 -4.10 7.98
N GLU A 109 5.82 -5.12 7.71
CA GLU A 109 5.43 -6.12 8.71
C GLU A 109 6.67 -6.76 9.33
N GLN A 110 7.62 -7.18 8.49
CA GLN A 110 8.91 -7.72 8.95
C GLN A 110 9.69 -6.70 9.79
N GLY A 111 9.77 -5.43 9.37
CA GLY A 111 10.44 -4.37 10.12
C GLY A 111 9.83 -4.13 11.50
N LEU A 112 8.49 -4.14 11.60
CA LEU A 112 7.76 -4.00 12.86
C LEU A 112 7.99 -5.20 13.79
N GLN A 113 8.02 -6.42 13.24
CA GLN A 113 8.31 -7.64 14.00
C GLN A 113 9.72 -7.61 14.59
N GLN A 114 10.72 -7.23 13.80
CA GLN A 114 12.09 -7.06 14.26
C GLN A 114 12.17 -6.00 15.36
N GLN A 115 11.55 -4.83 15.17
CA GLN A 115 11.54 -3.79 16.19
C GLN A 115 10.90 -4.25 17.51
N ASN A 116 9.82 -5.03 17.45
CA ASN A 116 9.16 -5.56 18.64
C ASN A 116 10.04 -6.57 19.41
N LEU A 117 10.87 -7.36 18.70
CA LEU A 117 11.84 -8.28 19.31
C LEU A 117 13.00 -7.55 20.01
N GLN A 118 13.38 -6.35 19.56
CA GLN A 118 14.39 -5.53 20.23
C GLN A 118 13.83 -4.71 21.41
N GLN A 119 12.52 -4.47 21.45
CA GLN A 119 11.85 -3.71 22.51
C GLN A 119 11.37 -4.54 23.70
N ASP A 120 11.80 -5.80 23.84
CA ASP A 120 11.67 -6.58 25.08
C ASP A 120 12.96 -6.54 25.92
N PRO A 121 13.32 -5.42 26.59
CA PRO A 121 14.26 -5.45 27.69
C PRO A 121 13.49 -5.79 28.97
N ALA A 122 13.59 -7.04 29.38
CA ALA A 122 13.63 -7.44 30.79
C ALA A 122 12.64 -6.70 31.72
N GLN A 123 11.41 -7.22 31.80
CA GLN A 123 10.67 -7.13 33.05
C GLN A 123 11.55 -7.69 34.18
N GLY A 124 11.99 -6.81 35.08
CA GLY A 124 12.36 -7.17 36.45
C GLY A 124 13.72 -7.81 36.66
N ARG A 125 14.82 -7.14 36.24
CA ARG A 125 16.03 -7.15 37.09
C ARG A 125 15.72 -6.33 38.36
N GLY A 126 14.94 -6.93 39.26
CA GLY A 126 14.89 -6.53 40.67
C GLY A 126 16.26 -6.79 41.29
N GLY A 127 16.85 -5.75 41.86
CA GLY A 127 18.25 -5.68 42.25
C GLY A 127 18.69 -6.80 43.19
N MET A 128 19.84 -7.37 42.85
CA MET A 128 20.74 -7.97 43.83
C MET A 128 21.58 -6.88 44.50
N ALA A 129 21.85 -7.13 45.79
CA ALA A 129 23.00 -6.71 46.61
C ALA A 129 22.83 -5.45 47.49
N PRO A 130 23.57 -5.36 48.60
CA PRO A 130 24.54 -6.32 49.17
C PRO A 130 23.99 -7.25 50.27
#